data_AF-A0A524AVX3-F1
#
_entry.id   AF-A0A524AVX3-F1
#
_cell.length_a   1.000
_cell.length_b   1.000
_cell.length_c   1.000
_cell.angle_alpha   90.00
_cell.angle_beta   90.00
_cell.angle_gamma   90.00
#
_symmetry.space_group_name_H-M   'P 1'
#
loop_
_entity.id
_entity.type
_entity.pdbx_description
1 polymer ?
#
loop_
_entity_poly.entity_id
_entity_poly.type
_entity_poly.pdbx_seq_one_letter_code
_entity_poly.pdbx_strand_id
1 'polypeptide(L)'
;MSTITIELDPQLYQDFVARCEQIGLESDTALRRLAEKFATGEYLLDEMELAPGITVGKYLQLSDEEEAALWDEWYAQARRAVRHITGEVSPDAIPAG
;
A
#
# COMPACT_ATOMS: atom_id res chain seq x y z
N MET A 1 -7.48 17.61 -4.23
CA MET A 1 -6.25 17.30 -3.45
C MET A 1 -6.49 15.96 -2.79
N SER A 2 -5.67 14.97 -3.11
CA SER A 2 -5.74 13.65 -2.48
C SER A 2 -4.63 13.58 -1.44
N THR A 3 -4.97 13.24 -0.20
CA THR A 3 -3.99 13.05 0.87
C THR A 3 -3.63 11.57 0.93
N ILE A 4 -2.34 11.25 0.86
CA ILE A 4 -1.83 9.89 1.03
C ILE A 4 -1.23 9.82 2.44
N THR A 5 -1.75 8.92 3.26
CA THR A 5 -1.17 8.59 4.57
C THR A 5 -0.27 7.38 4.40
N ILE A 6 1.01 7.52 4.75
CA ILE A 6 1.98 6.43 4.74
C ILE A 6 2.24 6.06 6.19
N GLU A 7 1.91 4.83 6.56
CA GLU A 7 2.25 4.28 7.87
C GLU A 7 3.57 3.53 7.76
N LEU A 8 4.52 3.90 8.60
CA LEU A 8 5.83 3.25 8.68
C LEU A 8 5.94 2.54 10.03
N ASP A 9 6.62 1.41 10.01
CA ASP A 9 7.05 0.77 11.24
C ASP A 9 7.89 1.77 12.08
N PRO A 10 7.64 1.90 13.40
CA PRO A 10 8.34 2.87 14.24
C PRO A 10 9.86 2.72 14.23
N GLN A 11 10.38 1.48 14.19
CA GLN A 11 11.82 1.23 14.14
C GLN A 11 12.39 1.66 12.80
N LEU A 12 11.70 1.32 11.71
CA LEU A 12 12.09 1.73 10.36
C LEU A 12 12.15 3.26 10.21
N TYR A 13 11.19 3.98 10.79
CA TYR A 13 11.21 5.44 10.80
C TYR A 13 12.41 6.02 11.58
N GLN A 14 12.73 5.46 12.75
CA GLN A 14 13.88 5.90 13.53
C GLN A 14 15.20 5.66 12.79
N ASP A 15 15.37 4.49 12.19
CA ASP A 15 16.56 4.15 11.42
C ASP A 15 16.72 5.08 10.21
N PHE A 16 15.61 5.41 9.55
CA PHE A 16 15.57 6.35 8.44
C PHE A 16 15.98 7.78 8.85
N VAL A 17 15.43 8.29 9.95
CA VAL A 17 15.77 9.63 10.48
C VAL A 17 17.25 9.69 10.85
N ALA A 18 17.76 8.70 11.59
CA ALA A 18 19.17 8.62 11.95
C ALA A 18 20.09 8.59 10.71
N ARG A 19 19.65 7.91 9.64
CA ARG A 19 20.39 7.87 8.38
C ARG A 19 20.38 9.21 7.66
N CYS A 20 19.25 9.91 7.66
CA CYS A 20 19.13 11.26 7.10
C CYS A 20 20.07 12.25 7.82
N GLU A 21 20.11 12.20 9.15
CA GLU A 21 21.02 13.03 9.96
C GLU A 21 22.50 12.76 9.62
N GLN A 22 22.88 11.49 9.47
CA GLN A 22 24.26 11.11 9.12
C GLN A 22 24.74 11.67 7.78
N ILE A 23 23.83 11.88 6.84
CA ILE A 23 24.14 12.37 5.48
C ILE A 23 23.74 13.83 5.28
N GLY A 24 23.27 14.52 6.32
CA GLY A 24 22.87 15.93 6.27
C GLY A 24 21.60 16.20 5.47
N LEU A 25 20.69 15.24 5.39
CA LEU A 25 19.38 15.37 4.74
C LEU A 25 18.28 15.62 5.77
N GLU A 26 17.31 16.45 5.38
CA GLU A 26 16.09 16.67 6.16
C GLU A 26 15.11 15.50 5.90
N SER A 27 14.65 14.86 6.97
CA SER A 27 13.92 13.59 6.90
C SER A 27 12.56 13.71 6.23
N ASP A 28 11.78 14.77 6.46
CA ASP A 28 10.46 14.93 5.85
C ASP A 28 10.58 15.14 4.34
N THR A 29 11.54 15.95 3.91
CA THR A 29 11.84 16.19 2.49
C THR A 29 12.32 14.91 1.81
N ALA A 30 13.19 14.14 2.49
CA ALA A 30 13.66 12.85 1.98
C ALA A 30 12.51 11.84 1.85
N LEU A 31 11.62 11.78 2.85
CA LEU A 31 10.47 10.88 2.85
C LEU A 31 9.46 11.23 1.74
N ARG A 32 9.16 12.52 1.55
CA ARG A 32 8.31 12.98 0.44
C ARG A 32 8.89 12.60 -0.91
N ARG A 33 10.18 12.84 -1.12
CA ARG A 33 10.86 12.44 -2.37
C ARG A 33 10.85 10.94 -2.59
N LEU A 34 11.04 10.14 -1.52
CA LEU A 34 10.92 8.68 -1.60
C LEU A 34 9.51 8.26 -2.00
N ALA A 35 8.48 8.85 -1.40
CA ALA A 35 7.09 8.58 -1.74
C ALA A 35 6.76 8.99 -3.19
N GLU A 36 7.23 10.14 -3.65
CA GLU A 36 7.06 10.61 -5.04
C GLU A 36 7.74 9.66 -6.03
N LYS A 37 8.97 9.24 -5.74
CA LYS A 37 9.73 8.30 -6.59
C LYS A 37 9.12 6.90 -6.57
N PHE A 38 8.59 6.46 -5.44
CA PHE A 38 7.84 5.22 -5.35
C PHE A 38 6.55 5.28 -6.17
N ALA A 39 5.77 6.36 -6.03
CA ALA A 39 4.53 6.57 -6.77
C ALA A 39 4.75 6.66 -8.29
N THR A 40 5.92 7.17 -8.71
CA THR A 40 6.32 7.23 -10.12
C THR A 40 7.04 5.96 -10.59
N GLY A 41 7.20 4.97 -9.72
CA GLY A 41 7.83 3.69 -10.05
C GLY A 41 9.35 3.70 -10.19
N GLU A 42 10.03 4.81 -9.90
CA GLU A 42 11.49 4.94 -10.08
C GLU A 42 12.32 3.96 -9.22
N TYR A 43 11.78 3.51 -8.09
CA TYR A 43 12.45 2.55 -7.19
C TYR A 43 11.93 1.12 -7.34
N LEU A 44 10.94 0.90 -8.18
CA LEU A 44 10.35 -0.41 -8.41
C LEU A 44 11.05 -1.03 -9.62
N LEU A 45 11.65 -2.21 -9.43
CA LEU A 45 12.22 -2.95 -10.55
C LEU A 45 11.08 -3.42 -11.46
N ASP A 46 11.22 -3.17 -12.76
CA ASP A 46 10.21 -3.44 -13.79
C ASP A 46 9.70 -4.91 -13.77
N GLU A 47 10.59 -5.81 -13.37
CA GLU A 47 10.42 -7.26 -13.26
C GLU A 47 9.81 -7.73 -11.93
N MET A 48 9.66 -6.84 -10.95
CA MET A 48 9.12 -7.19 -9.65
C MET A 48 7.62 -7.47 -9.77
N GLU A 49 7.15 -8.58 -9.20
CA GLU A 49 5.76 -9.01 -9.31
C GLU A 49 4.90 -8.35 -8.22
N LEU A 50 3.88 -7.59 -8.62
CA LEU A 50 2.91 -6.93 -7.73
C LEU A 50 1.78 -7.88 -7.33
N ALA A 51 1.38 -8.73 -8.27
CA ALA A 51 0.35 -9.76 -8.12
C ALA A 51 0.64 -10.89 -9.12
N PRO A 52 0.06 -12.09 -8.93
CA PRO A 52 0.28 -13.23 -9.83
C PRO A 52 0.12 -12.84 -11.31
N GLY A 53 1.22 -12.86 -12.07
CA GLY A 53 1.26 -12.55 -13.49
C GLY A 53 1.28 -11.05 -13.87
N ILE A 54 1.42 -10.14 -12.90
CA ILE A 54 1.53 -8.70 -13.13
C ILE A 54 2.78 -8.14 -12.47
N THR A 55 3.72 -7.71 -13.30
CA THR A 55 4.91 -6.99 -12.84
C THR A 55 4.65 -5.50 -12.71
N VAL A 56 5.50 -4.81 -11.95
CA VAL A 56 5.50 -3.34 -11.83
C VAL A 56 5.52 -2.69 -13.21
N GLY A 57 6.43 -3.11 -14.11
CA GLY A 57 6.56 -2.49 -15.42
C GLY A 57 5.30 -2.61 -16.26
N LYS A 58 4.63 -3.77 -16.17
CA LYS A 58 3.35 -3.98 -16.84
C LYS A 58 2.24 -3.13 -16.23
N TYR A 59 2.21 -2.99 -14.90
CA TYR A 59 1.23 -2.17 -14.18
C TYR A 59 1.36 -0.69 -14.53
N LEU A 60 2.58 -0.15 -14.55
CA LEU A 60 2.84 1.27 -14.86
C LEU A 60 2.56 1.64 -16.33
N GLN A 61 2.42 0.66 -17.22
CA GLN A 61 2.06 0.85 -18.63
C GLN A 61 0.56 0.72 -18.90
N LEU A 62 -0.25 0.36 -17.89
CA LEU A 62 -1.69 0.28 -18.04
C LEU A 62 -2.28 1.67 -18.29
N SER A 63 -3.27 1.73 -19.16
CA SER A 63 -4.17 2.88 -19.21
C SER A 63 -5.09 2.93 -17.98
N ASP A 64 -5.64 4.10 -17.68
CA ASP A 64 -6.60 4.29 -16.58
C ASP A 64 -7.77 3.28 -16.64
N GLU A 65 -8.24 2.94 -17.84
CA GLU A 65 -9.31 1.96 -18.06
C GLU A 65 -8.87 0.52 -17.73
N GLU A 66 -7.63 0.16 -18.09
CA GLU A 66 -7.07 -1.16 -17.80
C GLU A 66 -6.73 -1.31 -16.32
N GLU A 67 -6.22 -0.25 -15.67
CA GLU A 67 -5.98 -0.22 -14.23
C GLU A 67 -7.30 -0.39 -13.46
N ALA A 68 -8.36 0.35 -13.85
CA ALA A 68 -9.67 0.23 -13.21
C ALA A 68 -10.26 -1.19 -13.36
N ALA A 69 -10.16 -1.78 -14.56
CA ALA A 69 -10.63 -3.15 -14.80
C ALA A 69 -9.85 -4.18 -13.97
N LEU A 70 -8.55 -3.99 -13.81
CA LEU A 70 -7.70 -4.85 -12.98
C LEU A 70 -8.10 -4.79 -11.50
N TRP A 71 -8.35 -3.58 -10.99
CA TRP A 71 -8.83 -3.38 -9.63
C TRP A 71 -10.21 -4.01 -9.40
N ASP A 72 -11.14 -3.88 -10.35
CA ASP A 72 -12.45 -4.52 -10.28
C ASP A 72 -12.34 -6.05 -10.23
N GLU A 73 -11.43 -6.64 -11.01
CA GLU A 73 -11.16 -8.07 -10.99
C GLU A 73 -10.59 -8.51 -9.63
N TRP A 74 -9.55 -7.84 -9.14
CA TRP A 74 -8.94 -8.15 -7.85
C TRP A 74 -9.94 -8.00 -6.70
N TYR A 75 -10.78 -6.96 -6.75
CA TYR A 75 -11.83 -6.76 -5.76
C TYR A 75 -12.88 -7.87 -5.81
N ALA A 76 -13.29 -8.31 -7.01
CA ALA A 76 -14.21 -9.43 -7.17
C ALA A 76 -13.59 -10.75 -6.69
N GLN A 77 -12.30 -10.99 -6.95
CA GLN A 77 -11.57 -12.16 -6.46
C GLN A 77 -11.45 -12.14 -4.93
N ALA A 78 -11.07 -11.01 -4.34
CA ALA A 78 -11.01 -10.82 -2.89
C ALA A 78 -12.38 -11.06 -2.25
N ARG A 79 -13.45 -10.53 -2.84
CA ARG A 79 -14.83 -10.76 -2.37
C ARG A 79 -15.25 -12.23 -2.44
N ARG A 80 -14.76 -12.99 -3.42
CA ARG A 80 -15.01 -14.44 -3.52
C ARG A 80 -14.18 -15.26 -2.53
N ALA A 81 -12.94 -14.84 -2.25
CA ALA A 81 -12.03 -15.50 -1.33
C ALA A 81 -12.41 -15.24 0.14
N VAL A 82 -12.86 -14.02 0.45
CA VAL A 82 -13.44 -13.67 1.75
C VAL A 82 -14.85 -14.23 1.81
N ARG A 83 -14.99 -15.50 2.20
CA ARG A 83 -16.28 -16.00 2.72
C ARG A 83 -16.64 -15.09 3.89
N HIS A 84 -17.76 -14.37 3.77
CA HIS A 84 -18.33 -13.61 4.88
C HIS A 84 -18.36 -14.50 6.14
N ILE A 85 -17.50 -14.21 7.12
CA ILE A 85 -17.68 -14.70 8.48
C ILE A 85 -18.80 -13.82 9.04
N THR A 86 -20.05 -14.18 8.76
CA THR A 86 -21.19 -13.62 9.48
C THR A 86 -21.17 -14.24 10.87
N GLY A 87 -20.46 -13.60 11.80
CA GLY A 87 -20.60 -13.92 13.21
C GLY A 87 -21.94 -13.37 13.70
N GLU A 88 -22.94 -14.22 13.88
CA GLU A 88 -24.11 -13.87 14.69
C GLU A 88 -23.63 -13.70 16.14
N VAL A 89 -23.61 -12.46 16.62
CA VAL A 89 -23.40 -12.19 18.05
C VAL A 89 -24.71 -12.54 18.74
N SER A 90 -24.72 -13.62 19.53
CA SER A 90 -25.85 -13.92 20.42
C SER A 90 -26.06 -12.71 21.36
N PRO A 91 -27.32 -12.25 21.57
CA PRO A 91 -27.62 -11.14 22.49
C PRO A 91 -27.10 -11.35 23.93
N ASP A 92 -26.78 -12.60 24.30
CA ASP A 92 -26.24 -12.97 25.61
C ASP A 92 -24.76 -12.58 25.81
N ALA A 93 -24.06 -12.11 24.77
CA ALA A 93 -22.63 -11.75 24.85
C ALA A 93 -22.35 -10.28 25.22
N ILE A 94 -23.39 -9.47 25.45
CA ILE A 94 -23.22 -8.08 25.90
C ILE A 94 -23.26 -8.07 27.43
N PRO A 95 -22.13 -7.87 28.14
CA PRO A 95 -22.19 -7.70 29.60
C PRO A 95 -23.03 -6.46 29.90
N ALA A 96 -24.08 -6.63 30.71
CA ALA A 96 -24.84 -5.51 31.24
C ALA A 96 -23.89 -4.60 32.02
N GLY A 97 -23.86 -3.32 31.64
CA GLY A 97 -23.16 -2.27 32.38
C GLY A 97 -23.70 -2.07 33.79
#